data_AF-A0A1T4YKG5-F1
#
_entry.id   AF-A0A1T4YKG5-F1
#
_cell.length_a   1.000
_cell.length_b   1.000
_cell.length_c   1.000
_cell.angle_alpha   90.00
_cell.angle_beta   90.00
_cell.angle_gamma   90.00
#
_symmetry.space_group_name_H-M   'P 1'
#
loop_
_entity.id
_entity.type
_entity.pdbx_description
1 polymer ?
#
loop_
_entity_poly.entity_id
_entity_poly.type
_entity_poly.pdbx_seq_one_letter_code
_entity_poly.pdbx_strand_id
1 'polypeptide(L)'
;MINRMLMLGVVVIMLLSSRQVQATSWVVPTWEQLAQEADFIGVVECVTAGGIVARYRVEESLKGMAVGTEFLMEEFSDSMGNHYPVRLCGERMLVMAAKIKAPMERNSSDLFWTIPADYFALFFGTWELEYLPALKASFGDSVTSVKEAEEVIQKFLEASENEKERQTILSILRSDHRRFLHFVEGTRSNENGRLWEDLEISEEDIAKTAARLQTLQKHTDAKALIRQMLEMAPHEKVLGLWGALERGGVQVALDECKKQNTDAWSEDSVIQLNNVCHAIFKRLNRENQSEEVVAQEKVNKVRPNEDELLKYRQRVSELGSDDSRLGGNPFVIVDPESSKAWNAAVENLVAYDPDFLVAMLIAWPRSDDAAACKHVLIRLCFAAQGDRAELFMRLQEARDPLIQVMAAIYLCFENQDEGLKRLRQHSQLPGVAGAWAALTLARRGEKGAMPRVLEVFAPLDEGAKNLIFDPDQLRFILQQRLLVLLSNSAKNSNVPRFFFENYTTFYPEFGEGGVRERQLKALKKWWAEHADAIELHDPWRGVLEQEKKD
;
A
#
# COMPACT_ATOMS: atom_id res chain seq x y z
N MET A 1 -7.77 28.87 -44.33
CA MET A 1 -6.82 28.52 -43.26
C MET A 1 -7.56 28.21 -41.94
N ILE A 2 -8.48 29.07 -41.50
CA ILE A 2 -9.29 28.90 -40.28
C ILE A 2 -10.03 27.54 -40.21
N ASN A 3 -10.72 27.12 -41.27
CA ASN A 3 -11.47 25.85 -41.27
C ASN A 3 -10.58 24.60 -41.11
N ARG A 4 -9.30 24.64 -41.54
CA ARG A 4 -8.37 23.53 -41.36
C ARG A 4 -7.85 23.43 -39.92
N MET A 5 -7.62 24.58 -39.27
CA MET A 5 -7.26 24.62 -37.85
C MET A 5 -8.41 24.17 -36.96
N LEU A 6 -9.65 24.54 -37.30
CA LEU A 6 -10.84 24.15 -36.55
C LEU A 6 -11.09 22.63 -36.65
N MET A 7 -10.93 22.04 -37.84
CA MET A 7 -11.07 20.59 -38.00
C MET A 7 -9.95 19.80 -37.29
N LEU A 8 -8.71 20.30 -37.33
CA LEU A 8 -7.60 19.70 -36.58
C LEU A 8 -7.84 19.77 -35.07
N GLY A 9 -8.37 20.90 -34.57
CA GLY A 9 -8.73 21.07 -33.17
C GLY A 9 -9.81 20.09 -32.72
N VAL A 10 -10.86 19.87 -33.52
CA VAL A 10 -11.92 18.91 -33.22
C VAL A 10 -11.40 17.47 -33.23
N VAL A 11 -10.54 17.10 -34.18
CA VAL A 11 -9.93 15.76 -34.23
C VAL A 11 -9.01 15.53 -33.03
N VAL A 12 -8.22 16.52 -32.61
CA VAL A 12 -7.37 16.42 -31.41
C VAL A 12 -8.23 16.31 -30.15
N ILE A 13 -9.31 17.09 -30.01
CA ILE A 13 -10.22 16.99 -28.87
C ILE A 13 -10.90 15.60 -28.85
N MET A 14 -11.34 15.08 -30.00
CA MET A 14 -11.92 13.72 -30.09
C MET A 14 -10.90 12.63 -29.76
N LEU A 15 -9.64 12.76 -30.19
CA LEU A 15 -8.57 11.81 -29.86
C LEU A 15 -8.13 11.89 -28.39
N LEU A 16 -8.23 13.07 -27.77
CA LEU A 16 -7.95 13.26 -26.34
C LEU A 16 -9.12 12.81 -25.47
N SER A 17 -10.36 12.95 -25.92
CA SER A 17 -11.57 12.50 -25.19
C SER A 17 -11.90 11.02 -25.39
N SER A 18 -11.34 10.36 -26.41
CA SER A 18 -11.45 8.90 -26.58
C SER A 18 -10.46 8.11 -25.73
N ARG A 19 -9.45 8.76 -25.14
CA ARG A 19 -8.65 8.18 -24.06
C ARG A 19 -9.48 8.21 -22.78
N GLN A 20 -10.40 7.25 -22.63
CA GLN A 20 -10.97 6.95 -21.33
C GLN A 20 -9.81 6.64 -20.39
N VAL A 21 -9.52 7.56 -19.47
CA VAL A 21 -8.73 7.26 -18.29
C VAL A 21 -9.52 6.17 -17.59
N GLN A 22 -9.06 4.93 -17.69
CA GLN A 22 -9.59 3.83 -16.90
C GLN A 22 -9.29 4.18 -15.46
N ALA A 23 -10.25 4.82 -14.79
CA ALA A 23 -10.21 4.93 -13.35
C ALA A 23 -10.24 3.50 -12.83
N THR A 24 -9.13 3.04 -12.26
CA THR A 24 -9.06 1.75 -11.59
C THR A 24 -10.09 1.79 -10.46
N SER A 25 -11.27 1.21 -10.68
CA SER A 25 -12.30 1.14 -9.65
C SER A 25 -11.85 0.09 -8.64
N TRP A 26 -11.27 0.56 -7.54
CA TRP A 26 -10.91 -0.31 -6.45
C TRP A 26 -12.17 -0.57 -5.61
N VAL A 27 -12.82 -1.71 -5.87
CA VAL A 27 -13.95 -2.16 -5.03
C VAL A 27 -13.36 -2.72 -3.75
N VAL A 28 -13.47 -1.96 -2.66
CA VAL A 28 -13.09 -2.41 -1.33
C VAL A 28 -13.94 -3.65 -0.99
N PRO A 29 -13.35 -4.82 -0.71
CA PRO A 29 -14.13 -5.99 -0.34
C PRO A 29 -14.88 -5.73 0.97
N THR A 30 -16.08 -6.27 1.10
CA THR A 30 -16.82 -6.17 2.37
C THR A 30 -16.15 -7.05 3.43
N TRP A 31 -16.32 -6.74 4.72
CA TRP A 31 -15.72 -7.56 5.79
C TRP A 31 -16.14 -9.03 5.70
N GLU A 32 -17.33 -9.32 5.17
CA GLU A 32 -17.82 -10.68 4.95
C GLU A 32 -17.05 -11.42 3.87
N GLN A 33 -16.70 -10.72 2.77
CA GLN A 33 -15.82 -11.26 1.73
C GLN A 33 -14.43 -11.51 2.32
N LEU A 34 -13.89 -10.55 3.09
CA LEU A 34 -12.61 -10.70 3.75
C LEU A 34 -12.62 -11.90 4.74
N ALA A 35 -13.67 -12.08 5.53
CA ALA A 35 -13.81 -13.19 6.46
C ALA A 35 -13.93 -14.57 5.75
N GLN A 36 -14.59 -14.61 4.59
CA GLN A 36 -14.65 -15.82 3.77
C GLN A 36 -13.27 -16.19 3.23
N GLU A 37 -12.55 -15.22 2.68
CA GLU A 37 -11.26 -15.40 2.02
C GLU A 37 -10.10 -15.57 3.02
N ALA A 38 -10.26 -15.09 4.25
CA ALA A 38 -9.23 -15.18 5.27
C ALA A 38 -8.88 -16.63 5.62
N ASP A 39 -7.58 -16.95 5.68
CA ASP A 39 -7.06 -18.21 6.19
C ASP A 39 -6.93 -18.20 7.72
N PHE A 40 -6.94 -17.01 8.33
CA PHE A 40 -6.91 -16.79 9.77
C PHE A 40 -7.83 -15.64 10.17
N ILE A 41 -8.60 -15.83 11.24
CA ILE A 41 -9.38 -14.78 11.91
C ILE A 41 -9.22 -14.97 13.41
N GLY A 42 -8.79 -13.92 14.11
CA GLY A 42 -8.63 -13.97 15.55
C GLY A 42 -8.00 -12.72 16.13
N VAL A 43 -7.79 -12.72 17.45
CA VAL A 43 -7.06 -11.68 18.15
C VAL A 43 -5.60 -12.06 18.23
N VAL A 44 -4.74 -11.12 17.89
CA VAL A 44 -3.29 -11.29 17.97
C VAL A 44 -2.66 -10.20 18.81
N GLU A 45 -1.57 -10.53 19.48
CA GLU A 45 -0.67 -9.58 20.15
C GLU A 45 0.60 -9.40 19.31
N CYS A 46 1.02 -8.17 19.05
CA CYS A 46 2.31 -7.90 18.44
C CYS A 46 3.43 -8.26 19.44
N VAL A 47 4.21 -9.30 19.13
CA VAL A 47 5.32 -9.75 19.97
C VAL A 47 6.67 -9.20 19.52
N THR A 48 6.80 -8.82 18.26
CA THR A 48 7.98 -8.11 17.74
C THR A 48 7.47 -6.98 16.87
N ALA A 49 7.68 -5.75 17.34
CA ALA A 49 7.27 -4.54 16.65
C ALA A 49 7.95 -4.46 15.29
N GLY A 50 7.23 -3.99 14.30
CA GLY A 50 7.69 -3.90 12.92
C GLY A 50 7.01 -2.75 12.19
N GLY A 51 7.55 -2.42 11.02
CA GLY A 51 6.82 -1.59 10.08
C GLY A 51 5.80 -2.45 9.35
N ILE A 52 6.09 -2.70 8.10
CA ILE A 52 5.23 -3.46 7.18
C ILE A 52 5.10 -4.91 7.62
N VAL A 53 6.20 -5.50 8.12
CA VAL A 53 6.19 -6.86 8.66
C VAL A 53 6.48 -6.80 10.14
N ALA A 54 5.65 -7.46 10.92
CA ALA A 54 5.82 -7.65 12.35
C ALA A 54 5.54 -9.11 12.74
N ARG A 55 5.96 -9.50 13.95
CA ARG A 55 5.68 -10.83 14.51
C ARG A 55 4.53 -10.73 15.49
N TYR A 56 3.59 -11.65 15.37
CA TYR A 56 2.40 -11.70 16.18
C TYR A 56 2.25 -13.05 16.85
N ARG A 57 1.60 -13.08 18.01
CA ARG A 57 1.15 -14.28 18.69
C ARG A 57 -0.37 -14.31 18.69
N VAL A 58 -0.96 -15.47 18.39
CA VAL A 58 -2.41 -15.68 18.46
C VAL A 58 -2.84 -15.71 19.92
N GLU A 59 -3.69 -14.78 20.33
CA GLU A 59 -4.29 -14.73 21.66
C GLU A 59 -5.67 -15.41 21.64
N GLU A 60 -6.44 -15.21 20.59
CA GLU A 60 -7.77 -15.79 20.38
C GLU A 60 -7.93 -16.18 18.92
N SER A 61 -8.64 -17.28 18.63
CA SER A 61 -8.79 -17.80 17.27
C SER A 61 -10.23 -18.18 16.98
N LEU A 62 -10.80 -17.55 15.95
CA LEU A 62 -12.11 -17.88 15.39
C LEU A 62 -11.96 -18.83 14.20
N LYS A 63 -10.87 -18.69 13.43
CA LYS A 63 -10.56 -19.48 12.24
C LYS A 63 -9.05 -19.58 12.07
N GLY A 64 -8.54 -20.75 11.69
CA GLY A 64 -7.14 -20.93 11.26
C GLY A 64 -6.21 -21.41 12.38
N MET A 65 -5.24 -20.57 12.78
CA MET A 65 -4.14 -20.92 13.68
C MET A 65 -4.60 -21.17 15.12
N ALA A 66 -3.87 -22.01 15.87
CA ALA A 66 -4.14 -22.25 17.29
C ALA A 66 -3.63 -21.08 18.17
N VAL A 67 -4.27 -20.88 19.33
CA VAL A 67 -3.80 -19.94 20.36
C VAL A 67 -2.36 -20.26 20.78
N GLY A 68 -1.55 -19.22 20.95
CA GLY A 68 -0.11 -19.29 21.24
C GLY A 68 0.79 -19.43 20.00
N THR A 69 0.22 -19.65 18.81
CA THR A 69 1.01 -19.71 17.57
C THR A 69 1.63 -18.34 17.28
N GLU A 70 2.94 -18.30 16.99
CA GLU A 70 3.60 -17.11 16.48
C GLU A 70 3.75 -17.16 14.95
N PHE A 71 3.54 -16.04 14.28
CA PHE A 71 3.67 -15.91 12.83
C PHE A 71 4.10 -14.50 12.41
N LEU A 72 4.64 -14.38 11.20
CA LEU A 72 4.95 -13.10 10.57
C LEU A 72 3.78 -12.67 9.68
N MET A 73 3.35 -11.43 9.84
CA MET A 73 2.29 -10.86 9.03
C MET A 73 2.76 -9.56 8.37
N GLU A 74 2.46 -9.45 7.09
CA GLU A 74 2.63 -8.24 6.30
C GLU A 74 1.34 -7.40 6.35
N GLU A 75 1.47 -6.13 6.71
CA GLU A 75 0.42 -5.12 6.65
C GLU A 75 0.55 -4.31 5.34
N PHE A 76 -0.56 -4.03 4.66
CA PHE A 76 -0.51 -3.17 3.48
C PHE A 76 -0.21 -1.72 3.84
N SER A 77 0.65 -1.09 3.06
CA SER A 77 0.66 0.37 2.96
C SER A 77 -0.67 0.81 2.36
N ASP A 78 -1.50 1.50 3.14
CA ASP A 78 -2.70 2.11 2.60
C ASP A 78 -2.28 3.22 1.63
N SER A 79 -2.62 3.07 0.35
CA SER A 79 -2.32 4.07 -0.69
C SER A 79 -3.11 5.36 -0.50
N MET A 80 -4.19 5.33 0.28
CA MET A 80 -5.06 6.46 0.60
C MET A 80 -4.91 6.93 2.06
N GLY A 81 -4.12 6.21 2.86
CA GLY A 81 -3.99 6.41 4.31
C GLY A 81 -2.56 6.25 4.79
N ASN A 82 -2.36 5.51 5.88
CA ASN A 82 -1.06 5.40 6.52
C ASN A 82 -0.09 4.58 5.64
N HIS A 83 0.77 5.26 4.90
CA HIS A 83 1.71 4.64 3.96
C HIS A 83 2.74 3.72 4.62
N TYR A 84 2.87 3.77 5.96
CA TYR A 84 3.77 2.90 6.72
C TYR A 84 3.10 2.49 8.03
N PRO A 85 2.23 1.47 8.01
CA PRO A 85 1.69 0.95 9.26
C PRO A 85 2.85 0.47 10.13
N VAL A 86 2.79 0.80 11.42
CA VAL A 86 3.66 0.20 12.43
C VAL A 86 2.80 -0.47 13.47
N ARG A 87 3.30 -1.60 13.97
CA ARG A 87 2.78 -2.20 15.20
C ARG A 87 3.84 -2.21 16.26
N LEU A 88 3.41 -1.93 17.48
CA LEU A 88 4.27 -1.89 18.64
C LEU A 88 4.00 -3.10 19.54
N CYS A 89 5.05 -3.56 20.22
CA CYS A 89 4.99 -4.68 21.14
C CYS A 89 3.89 -4.51 22.19
N GLY A 90 3.07 -5.56 22.36
CA GLY A 90 1.96 -5.61 23.30
C GLY A 90 0.66 -4.99 22.79
N GLU A 91 0.62 -4.45 21.57
CA GLU A 91 -0.63 -4.08 20.92
C GLU A 91 -1.43 -5.33 20.57
N ARG A 92 -2.72 -5.34 20.92
CA ARG A 92 -3.67 -6.40 20.56
C ARG A 92 -4.61 -5.92 19.47
N MET A 93 -5.00 -6.82 18.57
CA MET A 93 -5.83 -6.48 17.41
C MET A 93 -6.61 -7.70 16.90
N LEU A 94 -7.84 -7.46 16.46
CA LEU A 94 -8.62 -8.39 15.67
C LEU A 94 -8.13 -8.31 14.22
N VAL A 95 -7.73 -9.44 13.67
CA VAL A 95 -7.19 -9.52 12.30
C VAL A 95 -7.96 -10.54 11.48
N MET A 96 -8.12 -10.22 10.21
CA MET A 96 -8.42 -11.20 9.17
C MET A 96 -7.20 -11.25 8.27
N ALA A 97 -6.61 -12.44 8.08
CA ALA A 97 -5.38 -12.60 7.33
C ALA A 97 -5.47 -13.79 6.37
N ALA A 98 -4.88 -13.64 5.19
CA ALA A 98 -4.73 -14.70 4.21
C ALA A 98 -3.28 -15.19 4.17
N LYS A 99 -3.06 -16.48 3.93
CA LYS A 99 -1.73 -17.02 3.70
C LYS A 99 -1.18 -16.48 2.39
N ILE A 100 0.09 -16.12 2.38
CA ILE A 100 0.79 -15.72 1.15
C ILE A 100 1.06 -17.00 0.33
N LYS A 101 0.26 -17.22 -0.73
CA LYS A 101 0.28 -18.47 -1.53
C LYS A 101 1.47 -18.59 -2.49
N ALA A 102 2.11 -17.47 -2.79
CA ALA A 102 3.40 -17.37 -3.46
C ALA A 102 4.02 -16.05 -2.98
N PRO A 103 5.35 -15.92 -2.85
CA PRO A 103 5.95 -14.61 -2.68
C PRO A 103 5.41 -13.77 -3.84
N MET A 104 4.58 -12.76 -3.55
CA MET A 104 4.32 -11.74 -4.55
C MET A 104 5.69 -11.28 -4.99
N GLU A 105 5.95 -11.20 -6.30
CA GLU A 105 7.15 -10.54 -6.81
C GLU A 105 7.10 -9.11 -6.26
N ARG A 106 7.75 -8.93 -5.12
CA ARG A 106 7.80 -7.66 -4.42
C ARG A 106 8.74 -6.81 -5.25
N ASN A 107 8.16 -5.99 -6.11
CA ASN A 107 8.88 -4.90 -6.76
C ASN A 107 9.23 -3.78 -5.76
N SER A 108 8.97 -3.95 -4.46
CA SER A 108 9.37 -3.01 -3.42
C SER A 108 10.88 -3.09 -3.22
N SER A 109 11.52 -2.07 -3.75
CA SER A 109 12.95 -1.86 -3.82
C SER A 109 13.60 -1.50 -2.48
N ASP A 110 13.01 -1.74 -1.31
CA ASP A 110 13.63 -1.36 -0.02
C ASP A 110 14.01 -2.62 0.77
N LEU A 111 15.24 -2.65 1.31
CA LEU A 111 15.78 -3.74 2.15
C LEU A 111 14.82 -4.14 3.30
N PHE A 112 14.00 -3.19 3.77
CA PHE A 112 13.07 -3.40 4.88
C PHE A 112 11.76 -4.11 4.49
N TRP A 113 11.50 -4.28 3.19
CA TRP A 113 10.28 -4.91 2.66
C TRP A 113 10.54 -6.32 2.15
N THR A 114 11.76 -6.84 2.28
CA THR A 114 12.11 -8.19 1.82
C THR A 114 11.93 -9.25 2.91
N ILE A 115 11.55 -8.86 4.14
CA ILE A 115 11.30 -9.83 5.22
C ILE A 115 10.11 -10.72 4.78
N PRO A 116 10.32 -12.04 4.62
CA PRO A 116 9.24 -12.94 4.23
C PRO A 116 8.17 -12.94 5.33
N ALA A 117 6.91 -12.87 4.91
CA ALA A 117 5.77 -12.96 5.81
C ALA A 117 5.02 -14.27 5.53
N ASP A 118 4.45 -14.86 6.57
CA ASP A 118 3.62 -16.07 6.46
C ASP A 118 2.21 -15.70 5.97
N TYR A 119 1.74 -14.54 6.41
CA TYR A 119 0.40 -14.03 6.17
C TYR A 119 0.42 -12.61 5.63
N PHE A 120 -0.61 -12.29 4.86
CA PHE A 120 -0.97 -10.96 4.43
C PHE A 120 -2.27 -10.54 5.09
N ALA A 121 -2.30 -9.37 5.71
CA ALA A 121 -3.47 -8.89 6.41
C ALA A 121 -4.53 -8.31 5.46
N LEU A 122 -5.76 -8.82 5.58
CA LEU A 122 -6.93 -8.37 4.84
C LEU A 122 -7.68 -7.26 5.58
N PHE A 123 -7.69 -7.30 6.91
CA PHE A 123 -8.40 -6.36 7.77
C PHE A 123 -7.69 -6.19 9.12
N PHE A 124 -7.74 -4.96 9.66
CA PHE A 124 -7.27 -4.61 10.99
C PHE A 124 -8.33 -3.87 11.80
N GLY A 125 -8.73 -4.45 12.93
CA GLY A 125 -9.36 -3.73 14.03
C GLY A 125 -8.43 -3.70 15.22
N THR A 126 -7.91 -2.54 15.61
CA THR A 126 -7.11 -2.44 16.84
C THR A 126 -8.01 -2.61 18.07
N TRP A 127 -7.53 -3.36 19.07
CA TRP A 127 -8.30 -3.68 20.29
C TRP A 127 -8.42 -2.50 21.26
N GLU A 128 -7.53 -1.51 21.17
CA GLU A 128 -7.65 -0.32 22.01
C GLU A 128 -9.00 0.35 21.74
N LEU A 129 -9.79 0.51 22.81
CA LEU A 129 -11.18 0.97 22.91
C LEU A 129 -11.53 2.23 22.10
N GLU A 130 -10.55 2.90 21.51
CA GLU A 130 -10.67 4.18 20.85
C GLU A 130 -10.83 4.09 19.32
N TYR A 131 -10.58 2.93 18.70
CA TYR A 131 -10.81 2.75 17.24
C TYR A 131 -12.17 2.17 16.86
N LEU A 132 -13.18 2.45 17.70
CA LEU A 132 -14.60 2.31 17.39
C LEU A 132 -14.97 2.76 15.97
N PRO A 133 -14.43 3.87 15.40
CA PRO A 133 -14.79 4.28 14.05
C PRO A 133 -14.46 3.25 12.95
N ALA A 134 -13.34 2.53 13.04
CA ALA A 134 -12.98 1.53 12.01
C ALA A 134 -13.83 0.26 12.13
N LEU A 135 -14.12 -0.18 13.36
CA LEU A 135 -15.05 -1.28 13.60
C LEU A 135 -16.46 -0.90 13.13
N LYS A 136 -16.93 0.31 13.44
CA LYS A 136 -18.24 0.80 12.99
C LYS A 136 -18.32 0.98 11.48
N ALA A 137 -17.26 1.50 10.85
CA ALA A 137 -17.19 1.61 9.40
C ALA A 137 -17.30 0.24 8.72
N SER A 138 -16.75 -0.80 9.35
CA SER A 138 -16.72 -2.16 8.78
C SER A 138 -17.98 -2.96 9.12
N PHE A 139 -18.39 -2.99 10.38
CA PHE A 139 -19.46 -3.85 10.90
C PHE A 139 -20.79 -3.12 11.16
N GLY A 140 -20.82 -1.79 11.04
CA GLY A 140 -21.98 -0.95 11.38
C GLY A 140 -21.95 -0.40 12.80
N ASP A 141 -22.81 0.59 13.06
CA ASP A 141 -22.87 1.32 14.35
C ASP A 141 -23.24 0.46 15.57
N SER A 142 -23.84 -0.72 15.33
CA SER A 142 -24.25 -1.67 16.36
C SER A 142 -23.08 -2.42 17.00
N VAL A 143 -21.90 -2.42 16.37
CA VAL A 143 -20.68 -3.00 16.95
C VAL A 143 -19.91 -1.94 17.71
N THR A 144 -19.86 -2.10 19.03
CA THR A 144 -19.23 -1.19 19.99
C THR A 144 -18.03 -1.81 20.70
N SER A 145 -17.71 -3.07 20.42
CA SER A 145 -16.53 -3.72 20.98
C SER A 145 -15.97 -4.77 20.01
N VAL A 146 -14.72 -5.15 20.23
CA VAL A 146 -14.11 -6.25 19.48
C VAL A 146 -14.86 -7.57 19.74
N LYS A 147 -15.27 -7.82 20.99
CA LYS A 147 -16.04 -9.01 21.32
C LYS A 147 -17.35 -9.11 20.56
N GLU A 148 -18.06 -8.00 20.38
CA GLU A 148 -19.26 -7.97 19.53
C GLU A 148 -18.91 -8.23 18.07
N ALA A 149 -17.80 -7.69 17.56
CA ALA A 149 -17.32 -7.98 16.21
C ALA A 149 -17.01 -9.49 16.05
N GLU A 150 -16.32 -10.10 17.02
CA GLU A 150 -16.03 -11.53 17.04
C GLU A 150 -17.31 -12.36 17.04
N GLU A 151 -18.31 -12.02 17.86
CA GLU A 151 -19.60 -12.70 17.90
C GLU A 151 -20.33 -12.60 16.56
N VAL A 152 -20.29 -11.43 15.89
CA VAL A 152 -20.87 -11.23 14.56
C VAL A 152 -20.15 -12.08 13.52
N ILE A 153 -18.81 -12.08 13.53
CA ILE A 153 -18.00 -12.87 12.60
C ILE A 153 -18.24 -14.37 12.84
N GLN A 154 -18.25 -14.81 14.10
CA GLN A 154 -18.47 -16.19 14.47
C GLN A 154 -19.85 -16.68 13.99
N LYS A 155 -20.91 -15.92 14.25
CA LYS A 155 -22.26 -16.23 13.73
C LYS A 155 -22.29 -16.30 12.20
N PHE A 156 -21.58 -15.40 11.53
CA PHE A 156 -21.48 -15.41 10.08
C PHE A 156 -20.71 -16.62 9.53
N LEU A 157 -19.64 -17.04 10.20
CA LEU A 157 -18.86 -18.23 9.85
C LEU A 157 -19.67 -19.51 10.09
N GLU A 158 -20.40 -19.59 11.19
CA GLU A 158 -21.29 -20.72 11.51
C GLU A 158 -22.45 -20.86 10.52
N ALA A 159 -23.02 -19.73 10.07
CA ALA A 159 -24.07 -19.72 9.05
C ALA A 159 -23.58 -20.06 7.63
N SER A 160 -22.26 -20.16 7.41
CA SER A 160 -21.69 -20.26 6.06
C SER A 160 -21.99 -21.58 5.33
N GLU A 161 -22.49 -22.61 6.02
CA GLU A 161 -22.99 -23.82 5.38
C GLU A 161 -24.43 -23.67 4.81
N ASN A 162 -25.15 -22.60 5.20
CA ASN A 162 -26.53 -22.34 4.80
C ASN A 162 -26.67 -20.93 4.19
N GLU A 163 -26.62 -20.84 2.87
CA GLU A 163 -26.68 -19.57 2.13
C GLU A 163 -27.91 -18.71 2.50
N LYS A 164 -29.06 -19.33 2.83
CA LYS A 164 -30.26 -18.59 3.24
C LYS A 164 -30.11 -17.91 4.61
N GLU A 165 -29.48 -18.61 5.55
CA GLU A 165 -29.18 -18.11 6.89
C GLU A 165 -28.11 -17.02 6.85
N ARG A 166 -27.08 -17.21 6.01
CA ARG A 166 -26.11 -16.16 5.69
C ARG A 166 -26.80 -14.91 5.14
N GLN A 167 -27.66 -15.03 4.13
CA GLN A 167 -28.37 -13.87 3.57
C GLN A 167 -29.29 -13.19 4.59
N THR A 168 -29.85 -13.95 5.55
CA THR A 168 -30.67 -13.39 6.63
C THR A 168 -29.82 -12.57 7.60
N ILE A 169 -28.68 -13.10 8.08
CA ILE A 169 -27.74 -12.36 8.93
C ILE A 169 -27.24 -11.10 8.21
N LEU A 170 -26.87 -11.22 6.93
CA LEU A 170 -26.47 -10.09 6.10
C LEU A 170 -27.56 -9.03 5.96
N SER A 171 -28.82 -9.45 5.78
CA SER A 171 -29.94 -8.51 5.67
C SER A 171 -30.16 -7.71 6.95
N ILE A 172 -29.98 -8.35 8.12
CA ILE A 172 -30.09 -7.69 9.43
C ILE A 172 -28.96 -6.67 9.59
N LEU A 173 -27.72 -7.06 9.33
CA LEU A 173 -26.55 -6.18 9.49
C LEU A 173 -26.56 -5.01 8.48
N ARG A 174 -26.97 -5.26 7.23
CA ARG A 174 -27.08 -4.21 6.19
C ARG A 174 -28.25 -3.27 6.42
N SER A 175 -29.31 -3.70 7.10
CA SER A 175 -30.45 -2.82 7.43
C SER A 175 -30.03 -1.69 8.38
N ASP A 176 -29.05 -1.92 9.25
CA ASP A 176 -28.44 -0.87 10.08
C ASP A 176 -27.40 -0.05 9.30
N HIS A 177 -26.64 -0.64 8.37
CA HIS A 177 -25.67 0.08 7.54
C HIS A 177 -26.34 1.07 6.56
N ARG A 178 -27.55 0.77 6.06
CA ARG A 178 -28.34 1.72 5.24
C ARG A 178 -28.75 2.98 6.01
N ARG A 179 -28.94 2.90 7.34
CA ARG A 179 -29.20 4.09 8.16
C ARG A 179 -27.98 5.01 8.22
N PHE A 180 -26.76 4.46 8.19
CA PHE A 180 -25.52 5.22 8.18
C PHE A 180 -25.22 5.85 6.81
N LEU A 181 -25.40 5.14 5.69
CA LEU A 181 -25.28 5.75 4.36
C LEU A 181 -26.29 6.89 4.18
N HIS A 182 -27.53 6.72 4.68
CA HIS A 182 -28.51 7.82 4.73
C HIS A 182 -28.08 8.98 5.66
N PHE A 183 -27.34 8.71 6.73
CA PHE A 183 -26.82 9.74 7.64
C PHE A 183 -25.63 10.51 7.03
N VAL A 184 -24.70 9.82 6.38
CA VAL A 184 -23.53 10.43 5.72
C VAL A 184 -23.95 11.18 4.46
N GLU A 185 -24.85 10.64 3.63
CA GLU A 185 -25.41 11.37 2.48
C GLU A 185 -26.40 12.47 2.92
N GLY A 186 -27.04 12.31 4.09
CA GLY A 186 -27.92 13.29 4.72
C GLY A 186 -27.21 14.51 5.33
N THR A 187 -25.88 14.51 5.44
CA THR A 187 -25.11 15.71 5.83
C THR A 187 -24.85 16.69 4.68
N ARG A 188 -25.38 16.42 3.47
CA ARG A 188 -25.69 17.50 2.53
C ARG A 188 -27.12 17.96 2.76
N SER A 189 -27.28 18.94 3.65
CA SER A 189 -28.53 19.68 3.76
C SER A 189 -28.89 20.25 2.39
N ASN A 190 -30.04 19.87 1.84
CA ASN A 190 -30.73 20.80 0.96
C ASN A 190 -31.29 21.94 1.84
N GLU A 191 -31.45 23.13 1.25
CA GLU A 191 -31.69 24.39 1.95
C GLU A 191 -32.98 24.45 2.81
N ASN A 192 -33.75 23.36 2.92
CA ASN A 192 -35.09 23.34 3.52
C ASN A 192 -35.35 22.29 4.61
N GLY A 193 -34.36 21.52 5.06
CA GLY A 193 -34.40 20.80 6.35
C GLY A 193 -35.64 19.92 6.64
N ARG A 194 -36.07 19.05 5.72
CA ARG A 194 -37.09 18.01 6.01
C ARG A 194 -36.52 16.58 5.90
N LEU A 195 -36.74 15.80 6.96
CA LEU A 195 -36.51 14.36 7.04
C LEU A 195 -37.64 13.59 6.32
N TRP A 196 -37.28 12.49 5.65
CA TRP A 196 -38.22 11.51 5.10
C TRP A 196 -38.39 10.37 6.12
N GLU A 197 -39.56 10.29 6.74
CA GLU A 197 -40.05 9.08 7.39
C GLU A 197 -41.12 8.44 6.47
N ASP A 198 -41.19 7.10 6.49
CA ASP A 198 -42.19 6.22 5.88
C ASP A 198 -41.92 5.68 4.45
N LEU A 199 -41.27 4.51 4.39
CA LEU A 199 -41.44 3.53 3.30
C LEU A 199 -41.60 2.13 3.91
N GLU A 200 -42.84 1.69 4.12
CA GLU A 200 -43.17 0.30 4.43
C GLU A 200 -43.09 -0.53 3.13
N ILE A 201 -42.16 -1.49 3.08
CA ILE A 201 -42.09 -2.49 2.00
C ILE A 201 -43.12 -3.58 2.32
N SER A 202 -44.05 -3.82 1.41
CA SER A 202 -45.14 -4.78 1.62
C SER A 202 -44.65 -6.23 1.50
N GLU A 203 -45.28 -7.16 2.23
CA GLU A 203 -45.01 -8.61 2.12
C GLU A 203 -45.27 -9.15 0.69
N GLU A 204 -46.08 -8.45 -0.11
CA GLU A 204 -46.34 -8.79 -1.51
C GLU A 204 -45.10 -8.63 -2.41
N ASP A 205 -44.29 -7.60 -2.15
CA ASP A 205 -43.07 -7.32 -2.93
C ASP A 205 -41.97 -8.36 -2.65
N ILE A 206 -41.94 -8.88 -1.42
CA ILE A 206 -41.04 -9.97 -1.01
C ILE A 206 -41.46 -11.27 -1.70
N ALA A 207 -42.76 -11.57 -1.75
CA ALA A 207 -43.29 -12.77 -2.38
C ALA A 207 -43.08 -12.80 -3.92
N LYS A 208 -43.25 -11.65 -4.60
CA LYS A 208 -42.97 -11.52 -6.04
C LYS A 208 -41.50 -11.73 -6.39
N THR A 209 -40.60 -11.29 -5.52
CA THR A 209 -39.16 -11.42 -5.72
C THR A 209 -38.70 -12.87 -5.52
N ALA A 210 -39.26 -13.57 -4.54
CA ALA A 210 -38.98 -14.99 -4.30
C ALA A 210 -39.45 -15.92 -5.44
N ALA A 211 -40.61 -15.63 -6.04
CA ALA A 211 -41.14 -16.39 -7.18
C ALA A 211 -40.28 -16.22 -8.45
N ARG A 212 -39.69 -15.03 -8.66
CA ARG A 212 -38.78 -14.75 -9.77
C ARG A 212 -37.48 -15.55 -9.69
N LEU A 213 -36.93 -15.71 -8.48
CA LEU A 213 -35.67 -16.42 -8.25
C LEU A 213 -35.74 -17.94 -8.51
N GLN A 214 -36.91 -18.57 -8.31
CA GLN A 214 -37.09 -19.99 -8.63
C GLN A 214 -37.07 -20.31 -10.14
N THR A 215 -37.24 -19.30 -11.00
CA THR A 215 -37.32 -19.51 -12.45
C THR A 215 -35.93 -19.53 -13.12
N LEU A 216 -34.87 -19.11 -12.41
CA LEU A 216 -33.53 -18.87 -12.98
C LEU A 216 -32.56 -20.06 -12.88
N GLN A 217 -32.99 -21.24 -12.41
CA GLN A 217 -32.08 -22.35 -12.11
C GLN A 217 -31.78 -23.30 -13.29
N LYS A 218 -31.95 -22.87 -14.53
CA LYS A 218 -31.53 -23.65 -15.71
C LYS A 218 -31.04 -22.69 -16.78
N HIS A 219 -29.74 -22.71 -17.12
CA HIS A 219 -29.23 -22.71 -18.50
C HIS A 219 -27.69 -22.74 -18.52
N THR A 220 -27.17 -23.66 -19.33
CA THR A 220 -25.75 -23.96 -19.56
C THR A 220 -25.29 -23.29 -20.87
N ASP A 221 -24.00 -22.94 -20.92
CA ASP A 221 -23.15 -22.61 -22.09
C ASP A 221 -23.00 -21.12 -22.51
N ALA A 222 -21.91 -20.48 -22.04
CA ALA A 222 -21.60 -19.06 -22.24
C ALA A 222 -21.36 -18.64 -23.71
N LYS A 223 -20.97 -19.58 -24.59
CA LYS A 223 -20.83 -19.30 -26.04
C LYS A 223 -22.17 -19.09 -26.73
N ALA A 224 -23.22 -19.77 -26.28
CA ALA A 224 -24.57 -19.57 -26.80
C ALA A 224 -25.12 -18.21 -26.35
N LEU A 225 -24.87 -17.82 -25.09
CA LEU A 225 -25.27 -16.51 -24.56
C LEU A 225 -24.60 -15.35 -25.31
N ILE A 226 -23.27 -15.41 -25.53
CA ILE A 226 -22.53 -14.38 -26.29
C ILE A 226 -23.05 -14.27 -27.73
N ARG A 227 -23.34 -15.39 -28.37
CA ARG A 227 -23.88 -15.41 -29.75
C ARG A 227 -25.29 -14.82 -29.81
N GLN A 228 -26.14 -15.17 -28.86
CA GLN A 228 -27.49 -14.64 -28.73
C GLN A 228 -27.49 -13.13 -28.42
N MET A 229 -26.52 -12.65 -27.63
CA MET A 229 -26.35 -11.22 -27.32
C MET A 229 -25.87 -10.41 -28.53
N LEU A 230 -24.96 -10.95 -29.34
CA LEU A 230 -24.51 -10.33 -30.59
C LEU A 230 -25.59 -10.34 -31.68
N GLU A 231 -26.53 -11.31 -31.64
CA GLU A 231 -27.68 -11.38 -32.54
C GLU A 231 -28.83 -10.44 -32.11
N MET A 232 -28.92 -10.09 -30.82
CA MET A 232 -30.04 -9.30 -30.26
C MET A 232 -29.80 -7.78 -30.18
N ALA A 233 -28.57 -7.28 -30.31
CA ALA A 233 -28.30 -5.85 -30.23
C ALA A 233 -27.13 -5.42 -31.15
N PRO A 234 -27.20 -4.24 -31.80
CA PRO A 234 -26.08 -3.71 -32.57
C PRO A 234 -24.84 -3.50 -31.67
N HIS A 235 -23.65 -3.82 -32.21
CA HIS A 235 -22.35 -3.84 -31.52
C HIS A 235 -22.06 -2.60 -30.66
N GLU A 236 -22.51 -1.42 -31.10
CA GLU A 236 -22.36 -0.15 -30.37
C GLU A 236 -23.11 -0.12 -29.03
N LYS A 237 -24.25 -0.80 -28.91
CA LYS A 237 -25.02 -0.89 -27.65
C LYS A 237 -24.35 -1.82 -26.64
N VAL A 238 -23.76 -2.92 -27.10
CA VAL A 238 -23.00 -3.84 -26.25
C VAL A 238 -21.75 -3.16 -25.68
N LEU A 239 -21.07 -2.36 -26.50
CA LEU A 239 -19.94 -1.53 -26.04
C LEU A 239 -20.36 -0.41 -25.08
N GLY A 240 -21.52 0.22 -25.31
CA GLY A 240 -22.09 1.21 -24.40
C GLY A 240 -22.42 0.62 -23.02
N LEU A 241 -22.98 -0.60 -23.01
CA LEU A 241 -23.24 -1.39 -21.81
C LEU A 241 -21.97 -1.80 -21.07
N TRP A 242 -20.95 -2.23 -21.82
CA TRP A 242 -19.64 -2.54 -21.27
C TRP A 242 -19.00 -1.32 -20.61
N GLY A 243 -19.02 -0.16 -21.28
CA GLY A 243 -18.53 1.09 -20.70
C GLY A 243 -19.34 1.55 -19.48
N ALA A 244 -20.64 1.25 -19.41
CA ALA A 244 -21.46 1.56 -18.23
C ALA A 244 -21.15 0.64 -17.04
N LEU A 245 -20.87 -0.64 -17.30
CA LEU A 245 -20.39 -1.60 -16.30
C LEU A 245 -19.05 -1.17 -15.71
N GLU A 246 -18.09 -0.74 -16.53
CA GLU A 246 -16.79 -0.26 -16.05
C GLU A 246 -16.90 1.01 -15.19
N ARG A 247 -17.85 1.91 -15.51
CA ARG A 247 -18.00 3.19 -14.80
C ARG A 247 -18.69 3.10 -13.44
N GLY A 248 -19.53 2.09 -13.20
CA GLY A 248 -20.29 2.05 -11.95
C GLY A 248 -21.01 0.74 -11.65
N GLY A 249 -20.55 -0.36 -12.25
CA GLY A 249 -21.10 -1.68 -12.03
C GLY A 249 -22.49 -1.90 -12.62
N VAL A 250 -23.15 -2.96 -12.15
CA VAL A 250 -24.38 -3.50 -12.73
C VAL A 250 -25.52 -2.49 -12.75
N GLN A 251 -25.68 -1.69 -11.70
CA GLN A 251 -26.79 -0.73 -11.62
C GLN A 251 -26.68 0.39 -12.64
N VAL A 252 -25.47 0.91 -12.87
CA VAL A 252 -25.22 1.95 -13.87
C VAL A 252 -25.42 1.41 -15.29
N ALA A 253 -25.04 0.16 -15.53
CA ALA A 253 -25.32 -0.53 -16.79
C ALA A 253 -26.82 -0.76 -17.02
N LEU A 254 -27.57 -1.10 -15.97
CA LEU A 254 -29.03 -1.24 -16.04
C LEU A 254 -29.73 0.08 -16.31
N ASP A 255 -29.28 1.16 -15.67
CA ASP A 255 -29.84 2.49 -15.91
C ASP A 255 -29.50 2.99 -17.31
N GLU A 256 -28.34 2.63 -17.85
CA GLU A 256 -27.97 2.90 -19.24
C GLU A 256 -28.81 2.06 -20.23
N CYS A 257 -29.07 0.79 -19.92
CA CYS A 257 -30.01 -0.06 -20.66
C CYS A 257 -31.41 0.55 -20.73
N LYS A 258 -31.90 1.08 -19.60
CA LYS A 258 -33.21 1.75 -19.52
C LYS A 258 -33.22 3.04 -20.36
N LYS A 259 -32.15 3.85 -20.28
CA LYS A 259 -32.01 5.07 -21.11
C LYS A 259 -31.99 4.77 -22.60
N GLN A 260 -31.44 3.63 -23.00
CA GLN A 260 -31.36 3.22 -24.40
C GLN A 260 -32.61 2.48 -24.91
N ASN A 261 -33.70 2.47 -24.12
CA ASN A 261 -34.96 1.78 -24.42
C ASN A 261 -34.76 0.29 -24.76
N THR A 262 -33.78 -0.34 -24.12
CA THR A 262 -33.52 -1.78 -24.25
C THR A 262 -34.10 -2.50 -23.04
N ASP A 263 -35.43 -2.55 -22.94
CA ASP A 263 -36.17 -3.27 -21.89
C ASP A 263 -35.93 -4.80 -21.89
N ALA A 264 -35.18 -5.30 -22.88
CA ALA A 264 -34.88 -6.71 -23.06
C ALA A 264 -33.78 -7.25 -22.12
N TRP A 265 -33.08 -6.40 -21.36
CA TRP A 265 -31.94 -6.82 -20.54
C TRP A 265 -32.33 -6.84 -19.07
N SER A 266 -32.44 -8.04 -18.50
CA SER A 266 -32.62 -8.22 -17.06
C SER A 266 -31.33 -7.93 -16.29
N GLU A 267 -31.45 -7.62 -15.01
CA GLU A 267 -30.33 -7.54 -14.06
C GLU A 267 -29.45 -8.79 -14.11
N ASP A 268 -30.06 -9.97 -14.18
CA ASP A 268 -29.33 -11.24 -14.33
C ASP A 268 -28.50 -11.32 -15.61
N SER A 269 -29.01 -10.77 -16.73
CA SER A 269 -28.29 -10.76 -18.01
C SER A 269 -27.06 -9.86 -17.95
N VAL A 270 -27.17 -8.74 -17.23
CA VAL A 270 -26.06 -7.80 -17.01
C VAL A 270 -25.02 -8.39 -16.04
N ILE A 271 -25.45 -9.08 -14.98
CA ILE A 271 -24.56 -9.80 -14.06
C ILE A 271 -23.80 -10.91 -14.78
N GLN A 272 -24.48 -11.70 -15.61
CA GLN A 272 -23.85 -12.76 -16.39
C GLN A 272 -22.83 -12.22 -17.40
N LEU A 273 -23.14 -11.10 -18.07
CA LEU A 273 -22.18 -10.42 -18.94
C LEU A 273 -20.92 -10.00 -18.18
N ASN A 274 -21.09 -9.38 -17.01
CA ASN A 274 -19.97 -8.95 -16.18
C ASN A 274 -19.08 -10.14 -15.79
N ASN A 275 -19.67 -11.25 -15.35
CA ASN A 275 -18.93 -12.45 -14.97
C ASN A 275 -18.16 -13.09 -16.14
N VAL A 276 -18.75 -13.14 -17.33
CA VAL A 276 -18.11 -13.68 -18.54
C VAL A 276 -16.92 -12.84 -18.95
N CYS A 277 -17.06 -11.51 -18.96
CA CYS A 277 -15.97 -10.65 -19.35
C CYS A 277 -14.85 -10.61 -18.30
N HIS A 278 -15.19 -10.69 -17.01
CA HIS A 278 -14.20 -10.82 -15.95
C HIS A 278 -13.37 -12.11 -16.10
N ALA A 279 -14.01 -13.22 -16.50
CA ALA A 279 -13.32 -14.48 -16.78
C ALA A 279 -12.40 -14.40 -18.02
N ILE A 280 -12.82 -13.71 -19.09
CA ILE A 280 -11.99 -13.46 -20.28
C ILE A 280 -10.78 -12.59 -19.92
N PHE A 281 -10.99 -11.51 -19.17
CA PHE A 281 -9.93 -10.59 -18.75
C PHE A 281 -8.89 -11.30 -17.86
N LYS A 282 -9.35 -12.10 -16.90
CA LYS A 282 -8.48 -12.91 -16.04
C LYS A 282 -7.64 -13.92 -16.83
N ARG A 283 -8.18 -14.44 -17.95
CA ARG A 283 -7.43 -15.35 -18.83
C ARG A 283 -6.38 -14.62 -19.66
N LEU A 284 -6.74 -13.48 -20.27
CA LEU A 284 -5.81 -12.67 -21.06
C LEU A 284 -4.63 -12.15 -20.22
N ASN A 285 -4.88 -11.72 -18.97
CA ASN A 285 -3.81 -11.30 -18.07
C ASN A 285 -2.88 -12.44 -17.67
N ARG A 286 -3.39 -13.67 -17.50
CA ARG A 286 -2.55 -14.85 -17.20
C ARG A 286 -1.67 -15.24 -18.39
N GLU A 287 -2.22 -15.18 -19.61
CA GLU A 287 -1.48 -15.49 -20.83
C GLU A 287 -0.35 -14.44 -21.05
N ASN A 288 -0.64 -13.14 -20.88
CA ASN A 288 0.36 -12.06 -20.99
C ASN A 288 1.47 -12.11 -19.90
N GLN A 289 1.12 -12.39 -18.63
CA GLN A 289 2.11 -12.52 -17.55
C GLN A 289 3.07 -13.70 -17.79
N SER A 290 2.58 -14.80 -18.37
CA SER A 290 3.41 -15.99 -18.63
C SER A 290 4.45 -15.79 -19.74
N GLU A 291 4.14 -14.99 -20.77
CA GLU A 291 5.08 -14.69 -21.85
C GLU A 291 6.14 -13.66 -21.43
N GLU A 292 5.77 -12.68 -20.60
CA GLU A 292 6.67 -11.64 -20.10
C GLU A 292 7.72 -12.20 -19.14
N VAL A 293 7.33 -13.06 -18.18
CA VAL A 293 8.27 -13.71 -17.25
C VAL A 293 9.27 -14.61 -17.97
N VAL A 294 8.83 -15.37 -18.98
CA VAL A 294 9.71 -16.25 -19.79
C VAL A 294 10.64 -15.44 -20.70
N ALA A 295 10.22 -14.25 -21.15
CA ALA A 295 11.09 -13.34 -21.90
C ALA A 295 12.13 -12.68 -20.98
N GLN A 296 11.75 -12.23 -19.79
CA GLN A 296 12.65 -11.61 -18.80
C GLN A 296 13.76 -12.59 -18.35
N GLU A 297 13.42 -13.85 -18.07
CA GLU A 297 14.39 -14.87 -17.67
C GLU A 297 15.40 -15.23 -18.77
N LYS A 298 15.02 -15.10 -20.05
CA LYS A 298 15.92 -15.35 -21.19
C LYS A 298 16.83 -14.16 -21.50
N VAL A 299 16.34 -12.93 -21.30
CA VAL A 299 17.12 -11.70 -21.53
C VAL A 299 18.22 -11.54 -20.48
N ASN A 300 17.97 -11.93 -19.23
CA ASN A 300 18.93 -11.78 -18.13
C ASN A 300 20.17 -12.69 -18.19
N LYS A 301 20.32 -13.56 -19.20
CA LYS A 301 21.47 -14.48 -19.34
C LYS A 301 22.55 -14.04 -20.32
N VAL A 302 22.28 -13.05 -21.17
CA VAL A 302 23.26 -12.55 -22.14
C VAL A 302 23.75 -11.19 -21.68
N ARG A 303 25.05 -11.09 -21.36
CA ARG A 303 25.67 -9.81 -21.03
C ARG A 303 25.45 -8.82 -22.18
N PRO A 304 24.86 -7.64 -21.94
CA PRO A 304 24.71 -6.61 -22.96
C PRO A 304 26.06 -6.23 -23.56
N ASN A 305 26.09 -5.96 -24.87
CA ASN A 305 27.29 -5.42 -25.51
C ASN A 305 27.45 -3.92 -25.18
N GLU A 306 28.60 -3.33 -25.55
CA GLU A 306 28.90 -1.93 -25.22
C GLU A 306 27.91 -0.93 -25.85
N ASP A 307 27.39 -1.22 -27.05
CA ASP A 307 26.39 -0.36 -27.71
C ASP A 307 25.05 -0.39 -26.94
N GLU A 308 24.69 -1.53 -26.35
CA GLU A 308 23.51 -1.65 -25.49
C GLU A 308 23.71 -0.93 -24.16
N LEU A 309 24.88 -1.09 -23.52
CA LEU A 309 25.22 -0.33 -22.31
C LEU A 309 25.19 1.18 -22.58
N LEU A 310 25.72 1.63 -23.71
CA LEU A 310 25.67 3.04 -24.10
C LEU A 310 24.23 3.54 -24.24
N LYS A 311 23.33 2.75 -24.82
CA LYS A 311 21.89 3.09 -24.89
C LYS A 311 21.27 3.18 -23.49
N TYR A 312 21.60 2.28 -22.57
CA TYR A 312 21.11 2.35 -21.20
C TYR A 312 21.63 3.59 -20.47
N ARG A 313 22.93 3.91 -20.61
CA ARG A 313 23.53 5.13 -20.05
C ARG A 313 22.85 6.39 -20.59
N GLN A 314 22.63 6.46 -21.90
CA GLN A 314 21.90 7.56 -22.54
C GLN A 314 20.48 7.66 -22.00
N ARG A 315 19.75 6.54 -21.93
CA ARG A 315 18.37 6.52 -21.44
C ARG A 315 18.26 7.01 -19.99
N VAL A 316 19.15 6.55 -19.11
CA VAL A 316 19.18 7.00 -17.71
C VAL A 316 19.56 8.47 -17.61
N SER A 317 20.53 8.93 -18.42
CA SER A 317 20.94 10.35 -18.44
C SER A 317 19.85 11.27 -18.97
N GLU A 318 19.19 10.91 -20.08
CA GLU A 318 18.12 11.70 -20.71
C GLU A 318 16.93 11.85 -19.77
N LEU A 319 16.47 10.75 -19.18
CA LEU A 319 15.32 10.76 -18.28
C LEU A 319 15.66 11.32 -16.89
N GLY A 320 16.93 11.27 -16.47
CA GLY A 320 17.40 11.84 -15.21
C GLY A 320 17.75 13.33 -15.27
N SER A 321 17.87 13.92 -16.47
CA SER A 321 18.30 15.33 -16.66
C SER A 321 17.21 16.28 -17.17
N ASP A 322 16.00 15.79 -17.48
CA ASP A 322 14.90 16.65 -17.94
C ASP A 322 14.22 17.39 -16.75
N ASP A 323 15.04 18.19 -16.06
CA ASP A 323 14.79 18.97 -14.84
C ASP A 323 13.90 20.21 -15.07
N SER A 324 13.50 20.51 -16.32
CA SER A 324 12.89 21.81 -16.66
C SER A 324 11.50 21.77 -17.27
N ARG A 325 10.98 20.60 -17.66
CA ARG A 325 9.67 20.50 -18.33
C ARG A 325 8.53 20.00 -17.43
N LEU A 326 8.86 19.47 -16.26
CA LEU A 326 7.90 18.96 -15.30
C LEU A 326 8.09 19.75 -14.02
N GLY A 327 7.30 20.81 -13.82
CA GLY A 327 7.19 21.51 -12.53
C GLY A 327 6.53 20.66 -11.44
N GLY A 328 6.85 19.37 -11.39
CA GLY A 328 6.33 18.34 -10.51
C GLY A 328 7.17 17.08 -10.68
N ASN A 329 7.64 16.55 -9.54
CA ASN A 329 8.19 15.21 -9.30
C ASN A 329 8.58 14.37 -10.55
N PRO A 330 9.87 14.09 -10.79
CA PRO A 330 10.34 13.21 -11.88
C PRO A 330 9.78 11.78 -11.81
N PHE A 331 9.18 11.35 -10.70
CA PHE A 331 8.40 10.09 -10.63
C PHE A 331 7.04 10.15 -11.28
N VAL A 332 6.54 11.34 -11.61
CA VAL A 332 5.55 11.47 -12.65
C VAL A 332 6.29 11.46 -13.99
N ILE A 333 7.02 10.38 -14.25
CA ILE A 333 7.12 9.92 -15.63
C ILE A 333 5.67 9.63 -16.01
N VAL A 334 5.02 10.62 -16.63
CA VAL A 334 3.57 10.66 -16.89
C VAL A 334 3.13 9.45 -17.74
N ASP A 335 4.12 8.81 -18.37
CA ASP A 335 3.98 7.63 -19.19
C ASP A 335 4.56 6.38 -18.50
N PRO A 336 3.72 5.37 -18.17
CA PRO A 336 4.15 4.10 -17.60
C PRO A 336 5.24 3.37 -18.40
N GLU A 337 5.26 3.50 -19.73
CA GLU A 337 6.27 2.84 -20.58
C GLU A 337 7.66 3.42 -20.34
N SER A 338 7.76 4.74 -20.19
CA SER A 338 9.01 5.43 -19.91
C SER A 338 9.57 5.08 -18.53
N SER A 339 8.70 4.89 -17.52
CA SER A 339 9.11 4.41 -16.19
C SER A 339 9.63 2.98 -16.23
N LYS A 340 8.91 2.10 -16.94
CA LYS A 340 9.35 0.71 -17.18
C LYS A 340 10.70 0.65 -17.90
N ALA A 341 10.89 1.47 -18.94
CA ALA A 341 12.13 1.55 -19.69
C ALA A 341 13.30 2.06 -18.85
N TRP A 342 13.08 3.06 -17.99
CA TRP A 342 14.09 3.55 -17.06
C TRP A 342 14.49 2.49 -16.04
N ASN A 343 13.50 1.83 -15.41
CA ASN A 343 13.75 0.75 -14.46
C ASN A 343 14.54 -0.40 -15.09
N ALA A 344 14.18 -0.81 -16.32
CA ALA A 344 14.92 -1.83 -17.04
C ALA A 344 16.38 -1.40 -17.34
N ALA A 345 16.59 -0.13 -17.71
CA ALA A 345 17.94 0.39 -17.95
C ALA A 345 18.77 0.42 -16.65
N VAL A 346 18.19 0.86 -15.53
CA VAL A 346 18.86 0.85 -14.22
C VAL A 346 19.18 -0.58 -13.78
N GLU A 347 18.27 -1.53 -13.93
CA GLU A 347 18.52 -2.96 -13.65
C GLU A 347 19.75 -3.49 -14.40
N ASN A 348 19.82 -3.22 -15.70
CA ASN A 348 20.94 -3.65 -16.53
C ASN A 348 22.25 -2.95 -16.14
N LEU A 349 22.21 -1.63 -15.91
CA LEU A 349 23.40 -0.89 -15.50
C LEU A 349 23.90 -1.32 -14.12
N VAL A 350 23.02 -1.60 -13.16
CA VAL A 350 23.44 -2.13 -11.86
C VAL A 350 24.22 -3.45 -12.02
N ALA A 351 23.71 -4.36 -12.85
CA ALA A 351 24.34 -5.67 -13.03
C ALA A 351 25.66 -5.61 -13.82
N TYR A 352 25.75 -4.72 -14.82
CA TYR A 352 26.83 -4.77 -15.82
C TYR A 352 27.72 -3.54 -15.90
N ASP A 353 27.31 -2.42 -15.30
CA ASP A 353 28.05 -1.15 -15.27
C ASP A 353 27.68 -0.29 -14.03
N PRO A 354 27.90 -0.80 -12.81
CA PRO A 354 27.55 -0.08 -11.59
C PRO A 354 28.39 1.20 -11.41
N ASP A 355 29.58 1.27 -12.02
CA ASP A 355 30.46 2.44 -11.99
C ASP A 355 29.82 3.69 -12.59
N PHE A 356 29.10 3.53 -13.70
CA PHE A 356 28.34 4.62 -14.30
C PHE A 356 27.28 5.16 -13.33
N LEU A 357 26.53 4.28 -12.67
CA LEU A 357 25.50 4.69 -11.70
C LEU A 357 26.10 5.36 -10.47
N VAL A 358 27.25 4.89 -9.98
CA VAL A 358 27.99 5.56 -8.90
C VAL A 358 28.43 6.95 -9.32
N ALA A 359 29.03 7.11 -10.51
CA ALA A 359 29.43 8.41 -11.02
C ALA A 359 28.24 9.36 -11.19
N MET A 360 27.11 8.85 -11.68
CA MET A 360 25.86 9.59 -11.79
C MET A 360 25.34 10.03 -10.41
N LEU A 361 25.31 9.14 -9.42
CA LEU A 361 24.87 9.47 -8.05
C LEU A 361 25.81 10.45 -7.34
N ILE A 362 27.12 10.39 -7.61
CA ILE A 362 28.08 11.37 -7.08
C ILE A 362 27.82 12.76 -7.67
N ALA A 363 27.57 12.81 -8.98
CA ALA A 363 27.25 14.02 -9.71
C ALA A 363 25.80 14.49 -9.50
N TRP A 364 24.97 13.67 -8.84
CA TRP A 364 23.55 13.96 -8.65
C TRP A 364 23.41 15.34 -8.01
N PRO A 365 22.65 16.26 -8.64
CA PRO A 365 22.42 17.56 -8.04
C PRO A 365 21.84 17.34 -6.65
N ARG A 366 22.09 18.27 -5.73
CA ARG A 366 21.41 18.26 -4.43
C ARG A 366 19.95 18.58 -4.72
N SER A 367 19.21 17.57 -5.15
CA SER A 367 17.90 17.72 -5.71
C SER A 367 16.85 17.29 -4.72
N ASP A 368 15.72 17.86 -4.95
CA ASP A 368 14.48 17.61 -4.27
C ASP A 368 13.92 16.20 -4.55
N ASP A 369 14.58 15.38 -5.37
CA ASP A 369 14.11 14.06 -5.81
C ASP A 369 14.89 12.89 -5.17
N ALA A 370 14.63 12.65 -3.89
CA ALA A 370 15.27 11.60 -3.11
C ALA A 370 14.85 10.17 -3.51
N ALA A 371 13.70 9.98 -4.18
CA ALA A 371 13.21 8.63 -4.47
C ALA A 371 14.00 7.95 -5.60
N ALA A 372 14.48 8.69 -6.60
CA ALA A 372 15.21 8.11 -7.74
C ALA A 372 16.55 7.58 -7.27
N CYS A 373 17.26 8.42 -6.52
CA CYS A 373 18.48 8.04 -5.84
C CYS A 373 18.29 6.82 -4.94
N LYS A 374 17.23 6.82 -4.13
CA LYS A 374 16.92 5.70 -3.24
C LYS A 374 16.74 4.38 -4.03
N HIS A 375 15.94 4.38 -5.09
CA HIS A 375 15.72 3.21 -5.94
C HIS A 375 17.03 2.69 -6.56
N VAL A 376 17.86 3.58 -7.11
CA VAL A 376 19.15 3.20 -7.70
C VAL A 376 20.09 2.63 -6.62
N LEU A 377 20.18 3.28 -5.46
CA LEU A 377 21.05 2.85 -4.36
C LEU A 377 20.67 1.48 -3.81
N ILE A 378 19.37 1.20 -3.66
CA ILE A 378 18.97 -0.12 -3.17
C ILE A 378 19.27 -1.19 -4.22
N ARG A 379 19.03 -0.90 -5.51
CA ARG A 379 19.41 -1.84 -6.58
C ARG A 379 20.91 -2.09 -6.58
N LEU A 380 21.74 -1.05 -6.43
CA LEU A 380 23.19 -1.20 -6.27
C LEU A 380 23.55 -2.12 -5.09
N CYS A 381 22.83 -2.04 -3.96
CA CYS A 381 23.06 -2.93 -2.81
C CYS A 381 22.81 -4.40 -3.13
N PHE A 382 21.74 -4.71 -3.86
CA PHE A 382 21.31 -6.09 -4.02
C PHE A 382 21.78 -6.76 -5.31
N ALA A 383 21.99 -5.99 -6.37
CA ALA A 383 22.20 -6.53 -7.71
C ALA A 383 23.54 -6.11 -8.34
N ALA A 384 24.29 -5.18 -7.73
CA ALA A 384 25.60 -4.84 -8.26
C ALA A 384 26.56 -6.02 -8.11
N GLN A 385 27.22 -6.37 -9.22
CA GLN A 385 28.33 -7.32 -9.21
C GLN A 385 29.64 -6.59 -8.86
N GLY A 386 30.57 -7.29 -8.21
CA GLY A 386 31.90 -6.77 -7.87
C GLY A 386 32.05 -6.30 -6.42
N ASP A 387 33.04 -5.45 -6.15
CA ASP A 387 33.32 -4.93 -4.81
C ASP A 387 32.33 -3.83 -4.41
N ARG A 388 31.20 -4.24 -3.82
CA ARG A 388 30.17 -3.32 -3.33
C ARG A 388 30.69 -2.36 -2.26
N ALA A 389 31.66 -2.78 -1.44
CA ALA A 389 32.23 -1.90 -0.42
C ALA A 389 32.95 -0.71 -1.08
N GLU A 390 33.71 -0.95 -2.15
CA GLU A 390 34.37 0.10 -2.93
C GLU A 390 33.36 1.07 -3.55
N LEU A 391 32.27 0.55 -4.14
CA LEU A 391 31.20 1.38 -4.71
C LEU A 391 30.57 2.30 -3.65
N PHE A 392 30.23 1.78 -2.47
CA PHE A 392 29.64 2.57 -1.38
C PHE A 392 30.63 3.56 -0.75
N MET A 393 31.93 3.24 -0.76
CA MET A 393 32.97 4.15 -0.34
C MET A 393 33.10 5.34 -1.28
N ARG A 394 33.02 5.13 -2.60
CA ARG A 394 33.01 6.21 -3.58
C ARG A 394 31.77 7.09 -3.48
N LEU A 395 30.61 6.49 -3.23
CA LEU A 395 29.36 7.23 -2.99
C LEU A 395 29.41 8.18 -1.77
N GLN A 396 30.41 8.05 -0.89
CA GLN A 396 30.65 9.04 0.18
C GLN A 396 31.06 10.41 -0.37
N GLU A 397 31.50 10.50 -1.62
CA GLU A 397 31.86 11.75 -2.31
C GLU A 397 30.64 12.47 -2.93
N ALA A 398 29.45 11.86 -2.86
CA ALA A 398 28.24 12.45 -3.42
C ALA A 398 27.93 13.82 -2.80
N ARG A 399 27.37 14.74 -3.59
CA ARG A 399 27.00 16.08 -3.11
C ARG A 399 25.78 16.06 -2.19
N ASP A 400 24.91 15.08 -2.35
CA ASP A 400 23.69 14.92 -1.55
C ASP A 400 23.97 14.16 -0.24
N PRO A 401 23.73 14.79 0.93
CA PRO A 401 23.82 14.13 2.24
C PRO A 401 23.02 12.83 2.37
N LEU A 402 21.85 12.71 1.73
CA LEU A 402 21.03 11.49 1.80
C LEU A 402 21.70 10.33 1.07
N ILE A 403 22.33 10.57 -0.08
CA ILE A 403 23.11 9.56 -0.81
C ILE A 403 24.29 9.10 0.05
N GLN A 404 25.03 10.03 0.66
CA GLN A 404 26.15 9.71 1.56
C GLN A 404 25.70 8.83 2.74
N VAL A 405 24.58 9.20 3.39
CA VAL A 405 24.02 8.45 4.52
C VAL A 405 23.54 7.07 4.08
N MET A 406 22.77 6.96 2.99
CA MET A 406 22.32 5.67 2.47
C MET A 406 23.50 4.76 2.10
N ALA A 407 24.52 5.30 1.43
CA ALA A 407 25.73 4.56 1.13
C ALA A 407 26.45 4.10 2.40
N ALA A 408 26.50 4.90 3.46
CA ALA A 408 27.07 4.50 4.74
C ALA A 408 26.24 3.41 5.47
N ILE A 409 24.91 3.45 5.35
CA ILE A 409 24.01 2.40 5.85
C ILE A 409 24.33 1.09 5.12
N TYR A 410 24.41 1.10 3.79
CA TYR A 410 24.67 -0.11 3.02
C TYR A 410 26.11 -0.62 3.19
N LEU A 411 27.06 0.30 3.32
CA LEU A 411 28.43 -0.04 3.66
C LEU A 411 28.53 -0.82 4.98
N CYS A 412 27.60 -0.64 5.94
CA CYS A 412 27.61 -1.45 7.16
C CYS A 412 27.39 -2.95 6.92
N PHE A 413 26.77 -3.35 5.79
CA PHE A 413 26.60 -4.76 5.41
C PHE A 413 27.81 -5.31 4.63
N GLU A 414 28.65 -4.45 4.08
CA GLU A 414 29.85 -4.83 3.30
C GLU A 414 31.13 -4.73 4.14
N ASN A 415 31.25 -3.66 4.92
CA ASN A 415 32.34 -3.35 5.83
C ASN A 415 31.78 -2.59 7.05
N GLN A 416 31.41 -3.35 8.08
CA GLN A 416 30.74 -2.82 9.27
C GLN A 416 31.52 -1.68 9.95
N ASP A 417 32.83 -1.82 10.11
CA ASP A 417 33.64 -0.85 10.85
C ASP A 417 33.72 0.51 10.14
N GLU A 418 33.99 0.50 8.83
CA GLU A 418 34.03 1.73 8.04
C GLU A 418 32.63 2.32 7.88
N GLY A 419 31.59 1.49 7.68
CA GLY A 419 30.20 1.94 7.65
C GLY A 419 29.78 2.66 8.93
N LEU A 420 30.08 2.08 10.09
CA LEU A 420 29.81 2.70 11.40
C LEU A 420 30.57 4.02 11.59
N LYS A 421 31.85 4.06 11.19
CA LYS A 421 32.65 5.28 11.24
C LYS A 421 32.03 6.39 10.39
N ARG A 422 31.56 6.09 9.18
CA ARG A 422 30.86 7.05 8.30
C ARG A 422 29.53 7.49 8.89
N LEU A 423 28.74 6.58 9.44
CA LEU A 423 27.47 6.93 10.10
C LEU A 423 27.67 7.89 11.28
N ARG A 424 28.72 7.72 12.09
CA ARG A 424 29.04 8.66 13.20
C ARG A 424 29.45 10.04 12.71
N GLN A 425 30.12 10.13 11.57
CA GLN A 425 30.42 11.41 10.93
C GLN A 425 29.13 12.05 10.41
N HIS A 426 28.32 11.28 9.70
CA HIS A 426 27.09 11.75 9.05
C HIS A 426 25.97 12.07 10.03
N SER A 427 25.96 11.50 11.24
CA SER A 427 24.99 11.87 12.26
C SER A 427 25.08 13.34 12.67
N GLN A 428 26.21 14.00 12.41
CA GLN A 428 26.42 15.42 12.66
C GLN A 428 25.83 16.32 11.56
N LEU A 429 25.41 15.76 10.42
CA LEU A 429 24.77 16.53 9.35
C LEU A 429 23.41 17.06 9.83
N PRO A 430 23.01 18.29 9.47
CA PRO A 430 21.71 18.83 9.83
C PRO A 430 20.56 18.10 9.10
N GLY A 431 19.33 18.29 9.59
CA GLY A 431 18.11 17.77 8.96
C GLY A 431 17.95 16.25 8.99
N VAL A 432 17.12 15.75 8.07
CA VAL A 432 16.67 14.34 7.99
C VAL A 432 17.83 13.35 7.74
N ALA A 433 18.84 13.74 6.95
CA ALA A 433 19.98 12.88 6.65
C ALA A 433 20.75 12.48 7.92
N GLY A 434 21.16 13.45 8.75
CA GLY A 434 21.87 13.15 9.98
C GLY A 434 21.00 12.42 11.02
N ALA A 435 19.69 12.70 11.04
CA ALA A 435 18.76 11.97 11.88
C ALA A 435 18.60 10.50 11.46
N TRP A 436 18.63 10.21 10.15
CA TRP A 436 18.63 8.84 9.63
C TRP A 436 19.95 8.10 9.94
N ALA A 437 21.09 8.77 9.80
CA ALA A 437 22.38 8.21 10.20
C ALA A 437 22.38 7.85 11.70
N ALA A 438 21.93 8.79 12.54
CA ALA A 438 21.78 8.57 13.97
C ALA A 438 20.82 7.42 14.29
N LEU A 439 19.69 7.30 13.57
CA LEU A 439 18.75 6.20 13.78
C LEU A 439 19.41 4.86 13.48
N THR A 440 20.23 4.79 12.43
CA THR A 440 20.95 3.57 12.08
C THR A 440 21.99 3.20 13.14
N LEU A 441 22.69 4.18 13.71
CA LEU A 441 23.58 3.96 14.87
C LEU A 441 22.81 3.45 16.10
N ALA A 442 21.67 4.06 16.41
CA ALA A 442 20.81 3.66 17.52
C ALA A 442 20.30 2.21 17.36
N ARG A 443 19.86 1.84 16.15
CA ARG A 443 19.49 0.44 15.81
C ARG A 443 20.66 -0.54 15.98
N ARG A 444 21.90 -0.06 15.94
CA ARG A 444 23.10 -0.86 16.21
C ARG A 444 23.57 -0.84 17.66
N GLY A 445 22.79 -0.23 18.56
CA GLY A 445 23.06 -0.22 20.02
C GLY A 445 23.69 1.08 20.52
N GLU A 446 24.00 2.05 19.65
CA GLU A 446 24.66 3.30 20.06
C GLU A 446 23.69 4.29 20.70
N LYS A 447 23.44 4.14 22.01
CA LYS A 447 22.55 5.03 22.79
C LYS A 447 22.90 6.51 22.65
N GLY A 448 24.18 6.85 22.48
CA GLY A 448 24.66 8.22 22.30
C GLY A 448 24.07 8.93 21.07
N ALA A 449 23.54 8.19 20.09
CA ALA A 449 22.88 8.77 18.92
C ALA A 449 21.44 9.26 19.20
N MET A 450 20.80 8.77 20.27
CA MET A 450 19.38 9.02 20.54
C MET A 450 18.96 10.50 20.63
N PRO A 451 19.74 11.42 21.24
CA PRO A 451 19.42 12.84 21.21
C PRO A 451 19.23 13.37 19.79
N ARG A 452 20.10 12.95 18.86
CA ARG A 452 20.06 13.32 17.44
C ARG A 452 18.87 12.67 16.73
N VAL A 453 18.58 11.40 17.02
CA VAL A 453 17.43 10.69 16.40
C VAL A 453 16.11 11.35 16.78
N LEU A 454 15.93 11.75 18.04
CA LEU A 454 14.69 12.37 18.51
C LEU A 454 14.36 13.69 17.80
N GLU A 455 15.33 14.29 17.11
CA GLU A 455 15.09 15.46 16.26
C GLU A 455 14.21 15.16 15.04
N VAL A 456 14.02 13.89 14.64
CA VAL A 456 13.01 13.53 13.62
C VAL A 456 11.60 13.98 14.02
N PHE A 457 11.35 14.28 15.29
CA PHE A 457 10.06 14.81 15.77
C PHE A 457 10.05 16.34 15.95
N ALA A 458 11.19 17.04 15.83
CA ALA A 458 11.28 18.50 15.95
C ALA A 458 10.77 19.22 14.69
N PRO A 459 10.04 20.35 14.78
CA PRO A 459 9.50 21.05 13.61
C PRO A 459 10.55 21.23 12.50
N LEU A 460 10.15 21.10 11.23
CA LEU A 460 11.07 21.43 10.13
C LEU A 460 11.31 22.94 10.16
N ASP A 461 12.58 23.35 10.09
CA ASP A 461 12.91 24.74 9.83
C ASP A 461 12.25 25.16 8.50
N GLU A 462 11.75 26.40 8.39
CA GLU A 462 11.00 26.85 7.22
C GLU A 462 11.78 26.69 5.91
N GLY A 463 13.12 26.72 5.95
CA GLY A 463 13.98 26.48 4.79
C GLY A 463 14.01 25.04 4.28
N ALA A 464 13.48 24.07 5.04
CA ALA A 464 13.44 22.66 4.63
C ALA A 464 12.15 22.28 3.87
N LYS A 465 11.15 23.16 3.79
CA LYS A 465 9.83 22.89 3.19
C LYS A 465 9.79 22.85 1.65
N ASN A 466 10.89 23.18 0.98
CA ASN A 466 10.91 23.36 -0.48
C ASN A 466 11.36 22.13 -1.27
N LEU A 467 11.54 20.96 -0.65
CA LEU A 467 11.92 19.75 -1.37
C LEU A 467 10.66 19.01 -1.90
N ILE A 468 10.64 18.68 -3.18
CA ILE A 468 9.66 17.88 -3.95
C ILE A 468 9.43 16.48 -3.34
N PHE A 469 10.44 15.89 -2.71
CA PHE A 469 10.23 14.80 -1.76
C PHE A 469 9.69 15.42 -0.50
N ASP A 470 8.42 15.17 -0.17
CA ASP A 470 7.81 15.67 1.05
C ASP A 470 8.75 15.28 2.21
N PRO A 471 9.52 16.24 2.77
CA PRO A 471 10.45 15.95 3.84
C PRO A 471 9.69 15.36 5.01
N ASP A 472 8.40 15.66 5.12
CA ASP A 472 7.50 15.07 6.10
C ASP A 472 7.27 13.58 5.87
N GLN A 473 7.28 13.05 4.63
CA GLN A 473 7.14 11.61 4.37
C GLN A 473 8.38 10.82 4.83
N LEU A 474 9.59 11.18 4.40
CA LEU A 474 10.81 10.47 4.84
C LEU A 474 10.95 10.58 6.36
N ARG A 475 10.72 11.78 6.89
CA ARG A 475 10.72 12.04 8.32
C ARG A 475 9.69 11.20 9.05
N PHE A 476 8.47 11.06 8.52
CA PHE A 476 7.42 10.21 9.06
C PHE A 476 7.89 8.75 9.10
N ILE A 477 8.48 8.25 8.01
CA ILE A 477 9.07 6.90 7.98
C ILE A 477 10.15 6.74 9.07
N LEU A 478 11.01 7.74 9.28
CA LEU A 478 12.03 7.68 10.35
C LEU A 478 11.43 7.73 11.76
N GLN A 479 10.37 8.51 11.98
CA GLN A 479 9.61 8.51 13.23
C GLN A 479 9.06 7.11 13.51
N GLN A 480 8.37 6.53 12.53
CA GLN A 480 7.81 5.18 12.61
C GLN A 480 8.89 4.14 12.93
N ARG A 481 10.03 4.19 12.24
CA ARG A 481 11.17 3.30 12.51
C ARG A 481 11.76 3.49 13.91
N LEU A 482 11.80 4.73 14.42
CA LEU A 482 12.24 4.98 15.80
C LEU A 482 11.25 4.37 16.81
N LEU A 483 9.94 4.50 16.59
CA LEU A 483 8.93 3.91 17.48
C LEU A 483 9.05 2.38 17.52
N VAL A 484 9.25 1.74 16.36
CA VAL A 484 9.52 0.30 16.26
C VAL A 484 10.77 -0.09 17.04
N LEU A 485 11.89 0.63 16.87
CA LEU A 485 13.12 0.39 17.62
C LEU A 485 12.87 0.48 19.14
N LEU A 486 12.26 1.58 19.60
CA LEU A 486 12.04 1.82 21.02
C LEU A 486 11.08 0.79 21.63
N SER A 487 10.07 0.36 20.89
CA SER A 487 9.11 -0.65 21.35
C SER A 487 9.76 -2.02 21.52
N ASN A 488 10.55 -2.47 20.55
CA ASN A 488 11.35 -3.69 20.66
C ASN A 488 12.37 -3.61 21.79
N SER A 489 13.06 -2.48 21.91
CA SER A 489 14.06 -2.23 22.96
C SER A 489 13.45 -2.26 24.36
N ALA A 490 12.27 -1.63 24.54
CA ALA A 490 11.55 -1.62 25.81
C ALA A 490 11.12 -3.03 26.21
N LYS A 491 10.53 -3.79 25.28
CA LYS A 491 10.17 -5.20 25.52
C LYS A 491 11.38 -6.05 25.87
N ASN A 492 12.47 -5.96 25.10
CA ASN A 492 13.69 -6.73 25.33
C ASN A 492 14.32 -6.44 26.71
N SER A 493 14.23 -5.19 27.15
CA SER A 493 14.82 -4.73 28.42
C SER A 493 13.85 -4.82 29.61
N ASN A 494 12.64 -5.34 29.40
CA ASN A 494 11.56 -5.35 30.39
C ASN A 494 11.27 -3.96 31.00
N VAL A 495 11.35 -2.92 30.17
CA VAL A 495 11.03 -1.53 30.52
C VAL A 495 9.58 -1.24 30.12
N PRO A 496 8.81 -0.44 30.90
CA PRO A 496 7.46 -0.05 30.51
C PRO A 496 7.42 0.56 29.12
N ARG A 497 6.47 0.12 28.30
CA ARG A 497 6.23 0.71 26.98
C ARG A 497 5.94 2.20 27.10
N PHE A 498 6.46 3.00 26.18
CA PHE A 498 5.93 4.34 25.99
C PHE A 498 4.52 4.22 25.42
N PHE A 499 3.59 5.05 25.91
CA PHE A 499 2.21 5.07 25.44
C PHE A 499 1.93 6.44 24.84
N PHE A 500 1.43 6.47 23.60
CA PHE A 500 0.78 7.65 23.07
C PHE A 500 -0.72 7.41 23.11
N GLU A 501 -1.48 8.35 23.68
CA GLU A 501 -2.94 8.26 23.73
C GLU A 501 -3.58 8.15 22.33
N ASN A 502 -2.86 8.47 21.24
CA ASN A 502 -3.32 8.26 19.87
C ASN A 502 -2.13 8.09 18.91
N TYR A 503 -1.83 6.85 18.49
CA TYR A 503 -0.73 6.56 17.55
C TYR A 503 -1.04 6.99 16.12
N THR A 504 -2.31 7.02 15.73
CA THR A 504 -2.73 7.29 14.34
C THR A 504 -2.64 8.77 13.96
N THR A 505 -2.38 9.67 14.90
CA THR A 505 -2.34 11.13 14.68
C THR A 505 -0.94 11.70 14.51
N PHE A 506 0.10 10.89 14.29
CA PHE A 506 1.41 11.40 13.83
C PHE A 506 1.37 11.89 12.36
N TYR A 507 0.20 12.25 11.84
CA TYR A 507 0.09 12.95 10.57
C TYR A 507 0.62 14.39 10.69
N PRO A 508 1.39 14.88 9.71
CA PRO A 508 2.01 16.21 9.77
C PRO A 508 1.01 17.38 9.82
N GLU A 509 -0.24 17.20 9.39
CA GLU A 509 -1.00 18.31 8.80
C GLU A 509 -2.18 18.89 9.60
N PHE A 510 -2.69 18.27 10.67
CA PHE A 510 -4.04 18.64 11.17
C PHE A 510 -4.18 19.00 12.65
N GLY A 511 -3.12 19.49 13.31
CA GLY A 511 -3.21 19.87 14.72
C GLY A 511 -2.74 21.28 15.05
N GLU A 512 -3.58 22.30 14.86
CA GLU A 512 -3.54 23.46 15.75
C GLU A 512 -3.74 22.93 17.19
N GLY A 513 -2.73 23.02 18.06
CA GLY A 513 -2.89 22.63 19.48
C GLY A 513 -1.79 21.79 20.14
N GLY A 514 -0.61 21.64 19.52
CA GLY A 514 0.58 21.16 20.24
C GLY A 514 0.59 19.65 20.59
N VAL A 515 -0.26 18.83 19.98
CA VAL A 515 -0.29 17.36 20.21
C VAL A 515 1.09 16.74 19.92
N ARG A 516 1.67 17.07 18.77
CA ARG A 516 3.02 16.62 18.37
C ARG A 516 4.08 17.02 19.38
N GLU A 517 4.03 18.26 19.87
CA GLU A 517 4.97 18.76 20.88
C GLU A 517 4.81 18.01 22.20
N ARG A 518 3.56 17.75 22.63
CA ARG A 518 3.27 16.94 23.82
C ARG A 518 3.79 15.51 23.66
N GLN A 519 3.56 14.87 22.52
CA GLN A 519 4.06 13.52 22.23
C GLN A 519 5.59 13.49 22.22
N LEU A 520 6.24 14.46 21.57
CA LEU A 520 7.71 14.57 21.59
C LEU A 520 8.24 14.80 23.01
N LYS A 521 7.60 15.68 23.79
CA LYS A 521 7.97 15.93 25.18
C LYS A 521 7.80 14.68 26.03
N ALA A 522 6.72 13.93 25.85
CA ALA A 522 6.46 12.67 26.52
C ALA A 522 7.52 11.62 26.13
N LEU A 523 7.86 11.50 24.84
CA LEU A 523 8.87 10.57 24.36
C LEU A 523 10.27 10.91 24.89
N LYS A 524 10.66 12.19 24.87
CA LYS A 524 11.91 12.67 25.46
C LYS A 524 11.99 12.39 26.96
N LYS A 525 10.88 12.62 27.68
CA LYS A 525 10.78 12.32 29.11
C LYS A 525 10.93 10.82 29.36
N TRP A 526 10.18 9.98 28.65
CA TRP A 526 10.27 8.53 28.77
C TRP A 526 11.68 8.01 28.47
N TRP A 527 12.32 8.52 27.41
CA TRP A 527 13.70 8.17 27.11
C TRP A 527 14.64 8.56 28.26
N ALA A 528 14.54 9.78 28.79
CA ALA A 528 15.38 10.24 29.90
C ALA A 528 15.18 9.39 31.18
N GLU A 529 13.97 8.91 31.45
CA GLU A 529 13.64 8.07 32.61
C GLU A 529 14.17 6.64 32.48
N HIS A 530 14.35 6.14 31.25
CA HIS A 530 14.64 4.73 30.99
C HIS A 530 15.95 4.47 30.23
N ALA A 531 16.67 5.51 29.78
CA ALA A 531 17.87 5.38 28.93
C ALA A 531 18.96 4.46 29.52
N ASP A 532 19.12 4.45 30.85
CA ASP A 532 20.12 3.62 31.53
C ASP A 532 19.72 2.14 31.54
N ALA A 533 18.42 1.85 31.76
CA ALA A 533 17.88 0.49 31.85
C ALA A 533 17.60 -0.15 30.49
N ILE A 534 17.33 0.64 29.45
CA ILE A 534 16.95 0.12 28.13
C ILE A 534 18.18 -0.28 27.31
N GLU A 535 18.25 -1.49 26.80
CA GLU A 535 19.18 -1.90 25.76
C GLU A 535 18.52 -1.69 24.39
N LEU A 536 19.15 -0.89 23.53
CA LEU A 536 18.65 -0.67 22.18
C LEU A 536 18.78 -1.97 21.36
N HIS A 537 17.63 -2.50 20.93
CA HIS A 537 17.54 -3.80 20.28
C HIS A 537 16.69 -3.71 19.01
N ASP A 538 17.31 -4.06 17.88
CA ASP A 538 16.63 -4.22 16.60
C ASP A 538 16.62 -5.70 16.17
N PRO A 539 15.48 -6.40 16.36
CA PRO A 539 15.38 -7.83 16.07
C PRO A 539 15.42 -8.14 14.57
N TRP A 540 15.17 -7.15 13.71
CA TRP A 540 15.13 -7.34 12.26
C TRP A 540 16.51 -7.25 11.63
N ARG A 541 17.49 -6.66 12.32
CA ARG A 541 18.84 -6.48 11.78
C ARG A 541 19.47 -7.81 11.34
N GLY A 542 19.35 -8.85 12.17
CA GLY A 542 19.91 -10.18 11.85
C GLY A 542 19.28 -10.81 10.60
N VAL A 543 17.97 -10.60 10.39
CA VAL A 543 17.27 -11.06 9.18
C VAL A 543 17.79 -10.32 7.94
N LEU A 544 17.93 -8.99 8.04
CA LEU A 544 18.44 -8.16 6.96
C LEU A 544 19.89 -8.48 6.58
N GLU A 545 20.72 -8.82 7.57
CA GLU A 545 22.11 -9.24 7.35
C GLU A 545 22.20 -10.62 6.66
N GLN A 546 21.20 -11.50 6.87
CA GLN A 546 21.13 -12.83 6.23
C GLN A 546 20.58 -12.79 4.80
N GLU A 547 19.72 -11.83 4.46
CA GLU A 547 19.15 -11.66 3.10
C GLU A 547 20.18 -11.16 2.07
N LYS A 548 21.41 -10.88 2.49
CA LYS A 548 22.51 -10.56 1.59
C LYS A 548 22.81 -11.78 0.70
N LYS A 549 22.37 -11.72 -0.55
CA LYS A 549 22.82 -12.65 -1.59
C LYS A 549 24.25 -12.27 -2.00
N ASP A 550 25.16 -13.23 -1.90
CA ASP A 550 26.52 -13.15 -2.43
C ASP A 550 26.52 -13.30 -3.96
#